data_AF-A0A4V3UWY6-F1
#
_entry.id   AF-A0A4V3UWY6-F1
#
_cell.length_a   1.000
_cell.length_b   1.000
_cell.length_c   1.000
_cell.angle_alpha   90.00
_cell.angle_beta   90.00
_cell.angle_gamma   90.00
#
_symmetry.space_group_name_H-M   'P 1'
#
loop_
_entity.id
_entity.type
_entity.pdbx_description
1 polymer ?
#
loop_
_entity_poly.entity_id
_entity_poly.type
_entity_poly.pdbx_seq_one_letter_code
_entity_poly.pdbx_strand_id
1 'polypeptide(L)' 'MPALYITVVHDNATLEGFYEASQHNPALGADWVQDDGQLVISGDWLTEIGITEAVHVDVATAPGIIIIRRRRNGILRT' A
#
# COMPACT_ATOMS: atom_id res chain seq x y z
N MET A 1 -2.74 -0.08 14.78
CA MET A 1 -3.20 0.83 13.71
C MET A 1 -3.03 0.07 12.41
N PRO A 2 -4.06 -0.01 11.56
CA PRO A 2 -3.94 -0.69 10.27
C PRO A 2 -2.86 -0.03 9.42
N ALA A 3 -2.12 -0.85 8.68
CA ALA A 3 -1.08 -0.42 7.75
C ALA A 3 -1.18 -1.29 6.49
N LEU A 4 -0.96 -0.67 5.34
CA LEU A 4 -0.81 -1.35 4.06
C LEU A 4 0.69 -1.57 3.81
N TYR A 5 1.06 -2.81 3.54
CA TYR A 5 2.41 -3.20 3.15
C TYR A 5 2.41 -3.48 1.66
N ILE A 6 3.29 -2.82 0.93
CA ILE A 6 3.42 -2.95 -0.52
C ILE A 6 4.80 -3.54 -0.79
N THR A 7 4.81 -4.75 -1.34
CA THR A 7 6.02 -5.35 -1.88
C THR A 7 6.16 -4.92 -3.33
N VAL A 8 7.30 -4.31 -3.67
CA VAL A 8 7.60 -3.96 -5.06
C VAL A 8 8.20 -5.18 -5.74
N VAL A 9 7.57 -5.64 -6.82
CA VAL A 9 8.03 -6.76 -7.64
C VAL A 9 8.46 -6.24 -9.01
N HIS A 10 9.52 -6.82 -9.58
CA HIS A 10 10.12 -6.34 -10.83
C HIS A 10 9.99 -7.33 -11.99
N ASP A 11 9.46 -8.52 -11.73
CA ASP A 11 9.29 -9.57 -12.73
C ASP A 11 7.86 -10.09 -12.75
N ASN A 12 7.41 -10.45 -13.96
CA ASN A 12 6.03 -10.86 -14.20
C ASN A 12 5.70 -12.20 -13.53
N ALA A 13 6.66 -13.13 -13.43
CA ALA A 13 6.44 -14.43 -12.82
C ALA A 13 6.11 -14.32 -11.32
N THR A 14 6.83 -13.46 -10.61
CA THR A 14 6.56 -13.17 -9.20
C THR A 14 5.23 -12.44 -9.02
N LEU A 15 4.93 -11.47 -9.88
CA LEU A 15 3.64 -10.75 -9.86
C LEU A 15 2.45 -11.70 -10.06
N GLU A 16 2.50 -12.57 -11.06
CA GLU A 16 1.46 -13.57 -11.33
C GLU A 16 1.24 -14.50 -10.12
N GLY A 17 2.32 -14.95 -9.48
CA GLY A 17 2.22 -15.75 -8.26
C GLY A 17 1.50 -15.04 -7.11
N PHE A 18 1.76 -13.74 -6.91
CA PHE A 18 1.06 -12.93 -5.92
C PHE A 18 -0.39 -12.64 -6.30
N TYR A 19 -0.65 -12.39 -7.58
CA TYR A 19 -2.01 -12.21 -8.09
C TYR A 19 -2.86 -13.44 -7.80
N GLU A 20 -2.40 -14.65 -8.15
CA GLU A 20 -3.12 -15.90 -7.87
C GLU A 20 -3.32 -16.14 -6.37
N ALA A 21 -2.34 -15.80 -5.53
CA ALA A 21 -2.50 -15.88 -4.08
C ALA A 21 -3.56 -14.90 -3.56
N SER A 22 -3.67 -13.71 -4.16
CA SER A 22 -4.64 -12.68 -3.77
C SER A 22 -6.09 -13.08 -4.09
N GLN A 23 -6.30 -13.87 -5.15
CA GLN A 23 -7.63 -14.39 -5.49
C GLN A 23 -8.27 -15.22 -4.36
N HIS A 24 -7.44 -15.77 -3.47
CA HIS A 24 -7.86 -16.64 -2.38
C HIS A 24 -7.72 -15.99 -0.99
N ASN A 25 -7.24 -14.74 -0.93
CA ASN A 25 -7.01 -14.03 0.33
C ASN A 25 -7.48 -12.57 0.23
N PRO A 26 -8.61 -12.20 0.88
CA PRO A 26 -9.17 -10.85 0.78
C PRO A 26 -8.30 -9.76 1.45
N ALA A 27 -7.26 -10.14 2.19
CA ALA A 27 -6.29 -9.19 2.75
C ALA A 27 -5.13 -8.87 1.79
N LEU A 28 -5.09 -9.51 0.61
CA LEU A 28 -4.07 -9.28 -0.41
C LEU A 28 -4.69 -8.64 -1.65
N GLY A 29 -3.86 -7.90 -2.37
CA GLY A 29 -4.16 -7.36 -3.70
C GLY A 29 -2.87 -7.18 -4.48
N ALA A 30 -2.99 -7.13 -5.80
CA ALA A 30 -1.90 -6.81 -6.71
C ALA A 30 -2.35 -5.67 -7.62
N ASP A 31 -1.47 -4.70 -7.85
CA ASP A 31 -1.75 -3.53 -8.67
C ASP A 31 -0.52 -3.16 -9.49
N TRP A 32 -0.73 -2.53 -10.63
CA TRP A 32 0.32 -2.14 -11.55
C TRP A 32 0.85 -0.76 -11.20
N VAL A 33 2.17 -0.62 -11.22
CA VAL A 33 2.81 0.70 -11.18
C VAL A 33 2.76 1.28 -12.58
N GLN A 34 2.38 2.55 -12.70
CA GLN A 34 2.35 3.28 -13.96
C GLN A 34 3.76 3.49 -14.53
N ASP A 35 3.85 3.83 -15.81
CA ASP A 35 5.12 4.04 -16.52
C ASP A 35 5.99 5.15 -15.89
N ASP A 36 5.36 6.10 -15.19
CA ASP A 36 6.04 7.18 -14.48
C ASP A 36 6.45 6.82 -13.03
N GLY A 37 6.27 5.56 -12.65
CA GLY A 37 6.59 5.05 -11.32
C GLY A 37 5.52 5.32 -10.26
N GLN A 38 4.35 5.86 -10.63
CA GLN A 38 3.26 6.12 -9.68
C GLN A 38 2.35 4.91 -9.48
N LEU A 39 1.98 4.64 -8.23
CA LEU A 39 0.90 3.73 -7.85
C LEU A 39 -0.28 4.54 -7.32
N VAL A 40 -1.48 4.31 -7.86
CA VAL A 40 -2.71 4.98 -7.41
C VAL A 40 -3.57 3.97 -6.68
N ILE A 41 -3.73 4.15 -5.36
CA ILE A 41 -4.59 3.31 -4.53
C ILE A 41 -5.95 3.98 -4.29
N SER A 42 -7.01 3.20 -4.42
CA SER A 42 -8.38 3.64 -4.12
C SER A 42 -9.16 2.52 -3.43
N GLY A 43 -10.26 2.87 -2.79
CA GLY A 43 -11.18 1.92 -2.15
C GLY A 43 -11.81 2.48 -0.88
N ASP A 44 -13.03 2.04 -0.59
CA ASP A 44 -13.82 2.52 0.56
C ASP A 44 -13.10 2.27 1.89
N TRP A 45 -12.31 1.19 1.95
CA TRP A 45 -11.50 0.84 3.11
C TRP A 45 -10.50 1.94 3.52
N LEU A 46 -10.04 2.80 2.59
CA LEU A 46 -9.21 3.97 2.92
C LEU A 46 -9.97 4.96 3.79
N THR A 47 -11.26 5.19 3.49
CA THR A 47 -12.16 6.03 4.29
C THR A 47 -12.44 5.37 5.64
N GLU A 48 -12.68 4.06 5.67
CA GLU A 48 -12.92 3.30 6.91
C GLU A 48 -11.74 3.38 7.89
N ILE A 49 -10.50 3.42 7.37
CA ILE A 49 -9.31 3.60 8.20
C ILE A 49 -8.93 5.06 8.43
N GLY A 50 -9.70 6.02 7.90
CA GLY A 50 -9.55 7.46 8.13
C GLY A 50 -8.46 8.14 7.29
N ILE A 51 -8.18 7.63 6.09
CA ILE A 51 -7.30 8.24 5.08
C ILE A 51 -8.20 8.80 3.96
N THR A 52 -8.73 10.00 4.18
CA THR A 52 -9.61 10.68 3.20
C THR A 52 -8.91 11.74 2.37
N GLU A 53 -7.66 12.07 2.72
CA GLU A 53 -6.88 13.14 2.10
C GLU A 53 -5.39 12.77 2.19
N ALA A 54 -4.57 13.32 1.28
CA ALA A 54 -3.14 13.03 1.24
C ALA A 54 -2.40 13.37 2.56
N VAL A 55 -2.85 14.40 3.28
CA VAL A 55 -2.28 14.80 4.58
C VAL A 55 -2.43 13.73 5.67
N HIS A 56 -3.39 12.81 5.51
CA HIS A 56 -3.62 11.70 6.43
C HIS A 56 -2.65 10.53 6.21
N VAL A 57 -1.81 10.56 5.18
CA VAL A 57 -0.89 9.48 4.86
C VAL A 57 0.47 9.70 5.52
N ASP A 58 1.01 8.64 6.11
CA ASP A 58 2.42 8.51 6.46
C ASP A 58 3.01 7.33 5.68
N VAL A 59 4.19 7.54 5.09
CA VAL A 59 4.89 6.57 4.24
C VAL A 59 6.26 6.31 4.84
N ALA A 60 6.56 5.03 5.04
CA ALA A 60 7.90 4.57 5.41
C ALA A 60 8.39 3.54 4.38
N THR A 61 9.71 3.45 4.22
CA THR A 61 10.34 2.49 3.30
C THR A 61 11.32 1.60 4.05
N ALA A 62 11.32 0.33 3.70
CA ALA A 62 12.35 -0.64 4.03
C ALA A 62 12.83 -1.31 2.71
N PRO A 63 13.94 -2.05 2.70
CA PRO A 63 14.37 -2.76 1.50
C PRO A 63 13.25 -3.64 0.93
N GLY A 64 12.80 -3.32 -0.29
CA GLY A 64 11.74 -4.05 -1.01
C GLY A 64 10.30 -3.82 -0.51
N ILE A 65 10.09 -2.97 0.50
CA ILE A 65 8.77 -2.79 1.12
C ILE A 65 8.46 -1.29 1.32
N ILE A 66 7.27 -0.88 0.89
CA ILE A 66 6.67 0.42 1.22
C ILE A 66 5.56 0.18 2.25
N ILE A 67 5.53 0.99 3.30
CA ILE A 67 4.56 0.90 4.38
C ILE A 67 3.73 2.18 4.38
N ILE A 68 2.43 2.04 4.12
CA ILE A 68 1.44 3.13 4.15
C ILE A 68 0.60 2.98 5.41
N ARG A 69 0.48 4.07 6.18
CA ARG A 69 -0.33 4.09 7.40
C ARG A 69 -1.02 5.43 7.58
N ARG A 70 -2.08 5.44 8.38
CA ARG A 70 -2.71 6.70 8.79
C ARG A 70 -1.74 7.47 9.69
N ARG A 71 -1.44 8.72 9.30
CA ARG A 71 -0.70 9.70 10.10
C ARG A 71 -1.46 9.98 11.39
N ARG A 72 -0.80 9.82 12.53
CA ARG A 72 -1.33 10.29 13.82
C ARG A 72 -1.18 11.80 13.89
N ASN A 73 -2.25 12.50 14.29
CA ASN A 73 -2.32 13.95 14.46
C ASN A 73 -0.97 14.55 14.91
N GLY A 74 -0.22 15.15 13.98
CA GLY A 74 0.82 16.16 14.19
C GLY A 74 1.99 15.93 15.16
N ILE A 75 2.13 14.80 15.86
CA ILE A 75 3.23 14.62 16.82
C ILE A 75 4.28 13.68 16.23
N LEU A 76 5.27 14.29 15.57
CA LEU A 76 6.62 13.74 15.48
C LEU A 76 7.07 13.42 16.92
N ARG A 77 7.15 12.13 17.26
CA ARG A 77 8.04 11.71 18.34
C ARG A 77 9.35 11.34 17.68
N THR A 78 10.26 12.31 17.70
CA THR A 78 11.70 12.12 17.53
C THR A 78 12.25 11.20 18.61
#